data_AF-A0A7M3BK18-F1
#
_entry.id   AF-A0A7M3BK18-F1
#
_cell.length_a   1.000
_cell.length_b   1.000
_cell.length_c   1.000
_cell.angle_alpha   90.00
_cell.angle_beta   90.00
_cell.angle_gamma   90.00
#
_symmetry.space_group_name_H-M   'P 1'
#
loop_
_entity.id
_entity.type
_entity.pdbx_description
1 polymer ?
#
loop_
_entity_poly.entity_id
_entity_poly.type
_entity_poly.pdbx_seq_one_letter_code
_entity_poly.pdbx_strand_id
1 'polypeptide(L)' 'MLSLIWAPAKVGDGFTEGVTTGPLIDRNALKKVLEHVADAVAKGATVEAGGKPASQGGLFFEPT' A
#
# COMPACT_ATOMS: atom_id res chain seq x y z
N MET A 1 25.23 0.04 6.99
CA MET A 1 23.77 -0.03 6.86
C MET A 1 23.46 -0.10 5.37
N LEU A 2 23.30 -1.32 4.83
CA LEU A 2 22.97 -1.50 3.41
C LEU A 2 21.51 -1.06 3.20
N SER A 3 21.31 0.14 2.67
CA SER A 3 20.03 0.56 2.10
C SER A 3 19.85 -0.19 0.77
N LEU A 4 19.27 -1.38 0.84
CA LEU A 4 18.83 -2.14 -0.33
C LEU A 4 17.93 -1.26 -1.21
N ILE A 5 18.37 -1.03 -2.44
CA ILE A 5 17.64 -0.87 -3.73
C ILE A 5 16.09 -0.87 -3.73
N TRP A 6 15.43 -0.10 -2.86
CA TRP A 6 13.97 0.03 -2.88
C TRP A 6 13.54 0.98 -3.99
N ALA A 7 12.84 0.44 -5.00
CA ALA A 7 12.14 1.25 -5.99
C ALA A 7 10.72 1.51 -5.47
N PRO A 8 10.28 2.78 -5.31
CA PRO A 8 8.91 3.07 -4.88
C PRO A 8 7.91 2.55 -5.92
N ALA A 9 6.91 1.81 -5.45
CA ALA A 9 5.89 1.25 -6.35
C ALA A 9 5.05 2.38 -6.97
N LYS A 10 4.82 2.31 -8.27
CA LYS A 10 3.98 3.26 -8.99
C LYS A 10 2.54 2.78 -8.93
N VAL A 11 1.76 3.43 -8.06
CA VAL A 11 0.33 3.16 -7.89
C VAL A 11 -0.47 3.81 -9.02
N GLY A 12 -1.43 3.09 -9.61
CA GLY A 12 -2.25 3.63 -10.70
C GLY A 12 -3.09 2.57 -11.41
N ASP A 13 -3.72 2.94 -12.52
CA ASP A 13 -4.46 1.99 -13.35
C ASP A 13 -3.51 0.91 -13.91
N GLY A 14 -3.90 -0.37 -13.77
CA GLY A 14 -3.07 -1.51 -14.16
C GLY A 14 -2.79 -1.61 -15.67
N PHE A 15 -3.51 -0.89 -16.51
CA PHE A 15 -3.25 -0.78 -17.95
C PHE A 15 -2.31 0.37 -18.32
N THR A 16 -1.98 1.26 -17.36
CA THR A 16 -1.07 2.37 -17.61
C THR A 16 0.38 1.90 -17.60
N GLU A 17 1.13 2.23 -18.64
CA GLU A 17 2.54 1.85 -18.75
C GLU A 17 3.35 2.38 -17.55
N GLY A 18 4.15 1.48 -16.97
CA GLY A 18 4.98 1.80 -15.81
C GLY A 18 4.25 1.82 -14.46
N VAL A 19 2.93 1.61 -14.41
CA VAL A 19 2.25 1.28 -13.15
C VAL A 19 2.65 -0.12 -12.72
N THR A 20 3.05 -0.26 -11.46
CA THR A 20 3.45 -1.54 -10.86
C THR A 20 2.45 -2.00 -9.81
N THR A 21 1.50 -1.16 -9.41
CA THR A 21 0.55 -1.44 -8.33
C THR A 21 -0.83 -0.89 -8.68
N GLY A 22 -1.76 -1.82 -8.92
CA GLY A 22 -3.17 -1.51 -9.19
C GLY A 22 -4.00 -1.30 -7.92
N PRO A 23 -5.32 -1.08 -8.07
CA PRO A 23 -6.23 -1.03 -6.94
C PRO A 23 -6.41 -2.43 -6.32
N LEU A 24 -6.87 -2.46 -5.08
CA LEU A 24 -7.37 -3.70 -4.47
C LEU A 24 -8.64 -4.17 -5.19
N ILE A 25 -8.89 -5.48 -5.14
CA ILE A 25 -10.00 -6.12 -5.86
C ILE A 25 -11.38 -5.60 -5.44
N ASP A 26 -11.56 -5.29 -4.15
CA ASP A 26 -12.81 -4.79 -3.58
C ASP A 26 -12.60 -4.04 -2.25
N ARG A 27 -13.69 -3.54 -1.66
CA ARG A 27 -13.69 -2.83 -0.37
C ARG A 27 -13.33 -3.73 0.81
N ASN A 28 -13.60 -5.03 0.74
CA ASN A 28 -13.28 -5.97 1.82
C ASN A 28 -11.77 -6.20 1.88
N ALA A 29 -11.11 -6.29 0.73
CA ALA A 29 -9.65 -6.34 0.64
C ALA A 29 -9.02 -5.08 1.23
N LEU A 30 -9.55 -3.89 0.92
CA LEU A 30 -9.08 -2.64 1.53
C LEU A 30 -9.23 -2.64 3.04
N LYS A 31 -10.41 -3.04 3.54
CA LYS A 31 -10.66 -3.15 4.98
C LYS A 31 -9.68 -4.11 5.65
N LYS A 32 -9.43 -5.28 5.07
CA LYS A 32 -8.50 -6.29 5.60
C LYS A 32 -7.07 -5.76 5.69
N VAL A 33 -6.61 -5.03 4.67
CA VAL A 33 -5.27 -4.42 4.69
C VAL A 33 -5.17 -3.39 5.81
N LEU A 34 -6.17 -2.52 5.96
CA LEU A 34 -6.21 -1.54 7.05
C LEU A 34 -6.22 -2.21 8.42
N GLU A 35 -6.96 -3.30 8.59
CA GLU A 35 -6.98 -4.08 9.84
C GLU A 35 -5.60 -4.71 10.14
N HIS A 36 -4.90 -5.26 9.14
CA HIS A 36 -3.56 -5.79 9.31
C HIS A 36 -2.54 -4.71 9.70
N VAL A 37 -2.60 -3.54 9.05
CA VAL A 37 -1.70 -2.42 9.37
C VAL A 37 -1.98 -1.93 10.80
N ALA A 38 -3.26 -1.75 11.16
CA ALA A 38 -3.64 -1.34 12.50
C ALA A 38 -3.21 -2.36 13.58
N ASP A 39 -3.37 -3.65 13.32
CA ASP A 39 -2.92 -4.72 14.23
C ASP A 39 -1.39 -4.72 14.40
N ALA A 40 -0.63 -4.57 13.31
CA ALA A 40 0.82 -4.49 13.37
C ALA A 40 1.29 -3.28 14.20
N VAL A 41 0.69 -2.10 13.97
CA VAL A 41 0.98 -0.88 14.73
C VAL A 41 0.60 -1.05 16.20
N ALA A 42 -0.55 -1.65 16.51
CA ALA A 42 -0.96 -1.93 17.89
C ALA A 42 0.00 -2.88 18.61
N LYS A 43 0.68 -3.76 17.87
CA LYS A 43 1.73 -4.65 18.38
C LYS A 43 3.13 -4.01 18.46
N GLY A 44 3.23 -2.72 18.16
CA GLY A 44 4.48 -1.94 18.27
C GLY A 44 5.31 -1.91 17.00
N ALA A 45 4.76 -2.31 15.84
CA ALA A 45 5.44 -2.09 14.57
C ALA A 45 5.40 -0.60 14.17
N THR A 46 6.45 -0.17 13.47
CA THR A 46 6.52 1.15 12.83
C THR A 46 6.24 0.99 11.35
N VAL A 47 5.40 1.86 10.80
CA VAL A 47 5.18 1.95 9.35
C VAL A 47 6.30 2.80 8.75
N GLU A 48 7.23 2.15 8.05
CA GLU A 48 8.40 2.82 7.44
C GLU A 48 8.06 3.50 6.09
N ALA A 49 6.99 3.05 5.41
CA ALA A 49 6.52 3.62 4.16
C ALA A 49 5.01 3.40 4.01
N GLY A 50 4.34 4.34 3.36
CA GLY A 50 2.92 4.21 3.03
C GLY A 50 1.99 4.14 4.24
N GLY A 51 1.17 3.10 4.30
CA GLY A 51 0.26 2.81 5.41
C GLY A 51 -1.11 3.46 5.33
N LYS A 52 -1.46 4.07 4.19
CA LYS A 52 -2.67 4.87 4.04
C LYS A 52 -3.35 4.67 2.67
N PRO A 53 -4.64 5.01 2.56
CA PRO A 53 -5.31 5.10 1.26
C PRO A 53 -4.53 6.00 0.30
N ALA A 54 -4.36 5.54 -0.94
CA ALA A 54 -3.57 6.28 -1.92
C ALA A 54 -4.36 7.48 -2.48
N SER A 55 -3.65 8.46 -3.05
CA SER A 55 -4.25 9.69 -3.59
C SER A 55 -5.20 9.46 -4.78
N GLN A 56 -5.07 8.33 -5.47
CA GLN A 56 -5.97 7.87 -6.53
C GLN A 56 -7.40 7.56 -6.02
N GLY A 57 -7.57 7.40 -4.69
CA GLY A 57 -8.86 7.20 -4.04
C GLY A 57 -9.43 5.79 -4.21
N GLY A 58 -10.71 5.60 -3.87
CA GLY A 58 -11.41 4.33 -4.08
C GLY A 58 -10.75 3.13 -3.38
N LEU A 59 -10.25 2.17 -4.17
CA LEU A 59 -9.65 0.92 -3.70
C LEU A 59 -8.12 0.94 -3.73
N PHE A 60 -7.50 2.09 -3.99
CA PHE A 60 -6.05 2.23 -4.01
C PHE A 60 -5.50 2.41 -2.58
N PHE A 61 -4.40 1.70 -2.30
CA PHE A 61 -3.70 1.75 -1.03
C PHE A 61 -2.20 1.86 -1.26
N GLU A 62 -1.50 2.61 -0.41
CA GLU A 62 -0.06 2.78 -0.53
C GLU A 62 0.69 1.51 -0.14
N PRO A 63 1.79 1.15 -0.84
CA PRO A 63 2.66 0.05 -0.42
C PRO A 63 3.15 0.28 1.02
N THR A 64 2.95 -0.72 1.89
CA THR A 64 3.15 -0.64 3.34
C THR A 64 3.86 -1.87 3.86
#